data_AF-A0A656GEX3-F1
#
_entry.id   AF-A0A656GEX3-F1
#
_cell.length_a   1.000
_cell.length_b   1.000
_cell.length_c   1.000
_cell.angle_alpha   90.00
_cell.angle_beta   90.00
_cell.angle_gamma   90.00
#
_symmetry.space_group_name_H-M   'P 1'
#
loop_
_entity.id
_entity.type
_entity.pdbx_description
1 polymer ?
#
loop_
_entity_poly.entity_id
_entity_poly.type
_entity_poly.pdbx_seq_one_letter_code
_entity_poly.pdbx_strand_id
1 'polypeptide(L)'
;MADFLIGDVKQVRELVTDREVNRHLKDGWILLLVRAGVDHDRNPETGEWENLPNTSYVIGWVGEGEPKAIDQYEDERPTLGQFDEGDF
;
A
#
# COMPACT_ATOMS: atom_id res chain seq x y z
N MET A 1 -0.70 -21.36 10.99
CA MET A 1 -2.01 -20.72 11.26
C MET A 1 -1.73 -19.23 11.35
N ALA A 2 -2.69 -18.37 10.98
CA ALA A 2 -2.51 -16.94 11.23
C ALA A 2 -2.40 -16.73 12.74
N ASP A 3 -1.42 -15.97 13.19
CA ASP A 3 -1.17 -15.70 14.62
C ASP A 3 -2.15 -14.66 15.22
N PHE A 4 -3.27 -14.39 14.52
CA PHE A 4 -4.26 -13.39 14.88
C PHE A 4 -5.67 -13.86 14.52
N LEU A 5 -6.67 -13.34 15.24
CA LEU A 5 -8.08 -13.47 14.88
C LEU A 5 -8.52 -12.23 14.09
N ILE A 6 -9.48 -12.38 13.18
CA ILE A 6 -10.02 -11.23 12.42
C ILE A 6 -10.62 -10.16 13.34
N GLY A 7 -11.09 -10.55 14.53
CA GLY A 7 -11.57 -9.62 15.57
C GLY A 7 -10.48 -8.76 16.21
N ASP A 8 -9.20 -9.13 16.05
CA ASP A 8 -8.06 -8.35 16.54
C ASP A 8 -7.70 -7.20 15.60
N VAL A 9 -8.26 -7.18 14.39
CA VAL A 9 -8.01 -6.13 13.39
C VAL A 9 -8.72 -4.85 13.81
N LYS A 10 -7.93 -3.84 14.19
CA LYS A 10 -8.42 -2.54 14.64
C LYS A 10 -8.65 -1.55 13.50
N GLN A 11 -7.90 -1.70 12.41
CA GLN A 11 -8.02 -0.85 11.23
C GLN A 11 -7.77 -1.64 9.96
N VAL A 12 -8.46 -1.25 8.88
CA VAL A 12 -8.31 -1.85 7.54
C VAL A 12 -7.97 -0.74 6.54
N ARG A 13 -7.10 -1.06 5.57
CA ARG A 13 -6.80 -0.21 4.41
C ARG A 13 -6.84 -1.03 3.14
N GLU A 14 -7.26 -0.38 2.05
CA GLU A 14 -7.14 -0.90 0.69
C GLU A 14 -6.06 -0.11 -0.05
N LEU A 15 -5.08 -0.81 -0.61
CA LEU A 15 -3.96 -0.26 -1.36
C LEU A 15 -3.88 -0.94 -2.71
N VAL A 16 -3.38 -0.21 -3.70
CA VAL A 16 -3.32 -0.70 -5.09
C VAL A 16 -1.88 -0.81 -5.63
N THR A 17 -0.90 -0.41 -4.82
CA THR A 17 0.51 -0.35 -5.23
C THR A 17 1.36 -1.24 -4.33
N ASP A 18 2.07 -2.21 -4.92
CA ASP A 18 2.94 -3.16 -4.20
C ASP A 18 3.95 -2.46 -3.27
N ARG A 19 4.51 -1.32 -3.72
CA ARG A 19 5.48 -0.54 -2.94
C ARG A 19 4.87 -0.03 -1.64
N GLU A 20 3.62 0.42 -1.66
CA GLU A 20 2.94 0.97 -0.47
C GLU A 20 2.52 -0.15 0.47
N VAL A 21 2.00 -1.24 -0.08
CA VAL A 21 1.68 -2.46 0.67
C VAL A 21 2.91 -2.93 1.43
N ASN A 22 4.04 -3.08 0.76
CA ASN A 22 5.29 -3.54 1.39
C ASN A 22 5.78 -2.62 2.51
N ARG A 23 5.55 -1.30 2.44
CA ARG A 23 5.90 -0.39 3.54
C ARG A 23 5.01 -0.64 4.75
N HIS A 24 3.70 -0.76 4.55
CA HIS A 24 2.77 -1.06 5.63
C HIS A 24 3.09 -2.41 6.27
N LEU A 25 3.38 -3.44 5.47
CA LEU A 25 3.77 -4.75 5.98
C LEU A 25 5.04 -4.69 6.83
N LYS A 26 6.04 -3.88 6.45
CA LYS A 26 7.26 -3.65 7.25
C LYS A 26 6.97 -2.99 8.60
N ASP A 27 5.95 -2.13 8.66
CA ASP A 27 5.55 -1.43 9.88
C ASP A 27 4.62 -2.27 10.78
N GLY A 28 4.34 -3.53 10.41
CA GLY A 28 3.57 -4.47 11.24
C GLY A 28 2.10 -4.62 10.82
N TRP A 29 1.69 -4.05 9.68
CA TRP A 29 0.42 -4.40 9.07
C TRP A 29 0.45 -5.84 8.54
N ILE A 30 -0.71 -6.47 8.46
CA ILE A 30 -0.90 -7.82 7.97
C ILE A 30 -1.72 -7.83 6.68
N LEU A 31 -1.39 -8.75 5.76
CA LEU A 31 -2.15 -8.91 4.52
C LEU A 31 -3.39 -9.78 4.77
N LEU A 32 -4.57 -9.26 4.46
CA LEU A 32 -5.84 -9.95 4.65
C LEU A 32 -6.39 -10.55 3.35
N LEU A 33 -6.30 -9.80 2.25
CA LEU A 33 -6.84 -10.19 0.95
C LEU A 33 -6.01 -9.59 -0.19
N VAL A 34 -5.85 -10.37 -1.25
CA VAL A 34 -5.39 -9.89 -2.56
C VAL A 34 -6.49 -10.22 -3.56
N ARG A 35 -6.92 -9.22 -4.34
CA ARG A 35 -7.94 -9.39 -5.38
C ARG A 35 -7.58 -8.64 -6.65
N ALA A 36 -8.05 -9.16 -7.78
CA ALA A 36 -8.07 -8.38 -9.00
C ALA A 36 -9.09 -7.22 -8.83
N GLY A 37 -8.69 -6.03 -9.28
CA GLY A 37 -9.48 -4.81 -9.31
C GLY A 37 -9.40 -4.15 -10.68
N VAL A 38 -10.13 -3.04 -10.81
CA VAL A 38 -10.09 -2.18 -11.99
C VAL A 38 -9.89 -0.77 -11.47
N ASP A 39 -8.85 -0.11 -11.96
CA ASP A 39 -8.67 1.32 -11.76
C ASP A 39 -9.32 2.08 -12.91
N HIS A 40 -10.02 3.16 -12.58
CA HIS A 40 -10.66 4.01 -13.57
C HIS A 40 -9.91 5.34 -13.60
N ASP A 41 -8.94 5.43 -14.49
CA ASP A 41 -8.08 6.59 -14.61
C ASP A 41 -8.07 7.12 -16.04
N ARG A 42 -7.67 8.37 -16.18
CA ARG A 42 -7.53 9.03 -17.47
C ARG A 42 -6.20 8.61 -18.08
N ASN A 43 -6.26 7.91 -19.21
CA ASN A 43 -5.06 7.57 -19.95
C ASN A 43 -4.34 8.87 -20.38
N PRO A 44 -3.06 9.07 -19.98
CA PRO A 44 -2.34 10.31 -20.28
C PRO A 44 -2.00 10.48 -21.76
N GLU A 45 -2.00 9.41 -22.55
CA GLU A 45 -1.69 9.43 -23.97
C GLU A 45 -2.92 9.72 -24.84
N THR A 46 -4.06 9.12 -24.52
CA THR A 46 -5.32 9.27 -25.29
C THR A 46 -6.23 10.36 -24.71
N GLY A 47 -6.05 10.69 -23.42
CA GLY A 47 -6.91 11.61 -22.68
C GLY A 47 -8.31 11.07 -22.40
N GLU A 48 -8.56 9.80 -22.70
CA GLU A 48 -9.83 9.11 -22.46
C GLU A 48 -9.85 8.44 -21.08
N TRP A 49 -11.05 8.26 -20.54
CA TRP A 49 -11.24 7.48 -19.32
C TRP A 49 -11.23 6.01 -19.68
N GLU A 50 -10.28 5.26 -19.11
CA GLU A 50 -10.07 3.86 -19.42
C GLU A 50 -10.10 3.02 -18.14
N ASN A 51 -10.52 1.76 -18.29
CA ASN A 51 -10.49 0.79 -17.21
C ASN A 51 -9.19 -0.01 -17.31
N LEU A 52 -8.28 0.23 -16.38
CA LEU A 52 -7.01 -0.49 -16.32
C LEU A 52 -7.09 -1.60 -15.27
N PRO A 53 -6.73 -2.85 -15.62
CA PRO A 53 -6.68 -3.92 -14.64
C PRO A 53 -5.64 -3.59 -13.58
N ASN A 54 -5.99 -3.80 -12.31
CA ASN A 54 -5.12 -3.52 -11.18
C ASN A 54 -5.21 -4.64 -10.14
N THR A 55 -4.27 -4.69 -9.20
CA THR A 55 -4.33 -5.57 -8.04
C THR A 55 -4.65 -4.72 -6.81
N SER A 56 -5.70 -5.12 -6.10
CA SER A 56 -6.11 -4.50 -4.84
C SER A 56 -5.70 -5.39 -3.66
N TYR A 57 -5.07 -4.75 -2.67
CA TYR A 57 -4.56 -5.35 -1.45
C TYR A 57 -5.30 -4.79 -0.26
N VAL A 58 -5.94 -5.67 0.51
CA VAL A 58 -6.56 -5.30 1.78
C VAL A 58 -5.62 -5.70 2.90
N ILE A 59 -5.19 -4.72 3.69
CA ILE A 59 -4.30 -4.90 4.84
C ILE A 59 -5.00 -4.53 6.13
N GLY A 60 -4.62 -5.18 7.22
CA GLY A 60 -5.15 -4.97 8.57
C GLY A 60 -4.08 -4.55 9.56
N TRP A 61 -4.45 -3.75 10.54
CA TRP A 61 -3.60 -3.41 11.68
C TRP A 61 -4.06 -4.16 12.92
N VAL A 62 -3.15 -4.87 13.57
CA VAL A 62 -3.40 -5.63 14.82
C VAL A 62 -2.56 -5.14 16.00
N GLY A 63 -1.73 -4.12 15.80
CA GLY A 63 -0.84 -3.59 16.84
C GLY A 63 -1.56 -2.89 17.99
N GLU A 64 -0.88 -2.71 19.11
CA GLU A 64 -1.46 -2.11 20.32
C GLU A 64 -1.71 -0.60 20.21
N GLY A 65 -0.84 0.12 19.47
CA GLY A 65 -0.95 1.56 19.23
C GLY A 65 -1.71 1.95 17.96
N GLU A 66 -1.82 3.25 17.72
CA GLU A 66 -2.30 3.77 16.44
C GLU A 66 -1.25 3.53 15.34
N PRO A 67 -1.64 2.99 14.18
CA PRO A 67 -0.71 2.85 13.08
C PRO A 67 -0.42 4.21 12.46
N LYS A 68 0.73 4.32 11.77
CA LYS A 68 1.06 5.53 11.00
C LYS A 68 -0.06 5.90 10.04
N ALA A 69 -0.36 7.19 9.95
CA ALA A 69 -1.29 7.74 8.98
C ALA A 69 -0.70 7.72 7.55
N ILE A 70 -1.55 7.86 6.52
CA ILE A 70 -1.12 7.72 5.11
C ILE A 70 -0.14 8.82 4.71
N ASP A 71 -0.40 10.06 5.14
CA ASP A 71 0.47 11.22 4.98
C ASP A 71 1.89 10.98 5.53
N GLN A 72 2.01 10.31 6.68
CA GLN A 72 3.31 9.96 7.25
C GLN A 72 4.11 8.99 6.36
N TYR A 73 3.45 8.11 5.60
CA TYR A 73 4.12 7.26 4.61
C TYR A 73 4.53 8.02 3.34
N GLU A 74 3.81 9.09 3.01
CA GLU A 74 4.12 9.96 1.87
C GLU A 74 5.33 10.85 2.15
N ASP A 75 5.43 11.39 3.36
CA ASP A 75 6.57 12.20 3.81
C ASP A 75 7.88 11.39 3.89
N GLU A 76 7.78 10.09 4.20
CA GLU A 76 8.92 9.16 4.19
C GLU A 76 9.30 8.69 2.77
N ARG A 77 8.63 9.16 1.71
CA ARG A 77 9.05 8.84 0.33
C ARG A 77 10.43 9.47 0.10
N PRO A 78 11.46 8.67 -0.25
CA PRO A 78 12.73 9.24 -0.69
C PRO A 78 12.43 10.14 -1.88
N THR A 79 12.84 11.40 -1.79
CA THR A 79 12.87 12.28 -2.96
C THR A 79 13.79 11.63 -4.00
N LEU A 80 13.38 11.64 -5.27
CA LEU A 80 14.06 11.02 -6.41
C LEU A 80 15.53 11.50 -6.64
N GLY A 81 16.10 12.29 -5.73
CA GLY A 81 17.47 12.82 -5.79
C GLY A 81 18.46 12.24 -4.76
N GLN A 82 18.08 11.21 -3.99
CA GLN A 82 19.01 10.47 -3.10
C GLN A 82 19.33 9.07 -3.64
N PHE A 83 19.73 8.98 -4.91
CA PHE A 83 20.63 7.90 -5.31
C PHE A 83 22.03 8.48 -5.17
N ASP A 84 22.71 8.17 -4.07
CA ASP A 84 24.15 8.43 -3.97
C ASP A 84 24.83 7.69 -5.12
N GLU A 85 25.38 8.45 -6.06
CA GLU A 85 26.35 7.98 -7.03
C GLU A 85 27.62 7.56 -6.26
N GLY A 86 27.64 6.33 -5.75
CA GLY A 86 28.78 5.85 -4.98
C GLY A 86 28.61 4.44 -4.48
N ASP A 87 28.70 3.47 -5.39
CA ASP A 87 29.50 2.23 -5.20
C ASP A 87 29.30 1.32 -6.42
N PHE A 88 30.18 1.51 -7.42
CA PHE A 88 30.52 0.50 -8.43
C PHE A 88 31.96 0.03 -8.16
#